data_AF-A0A841F5X9-F1
#
_entry.id   AF-A0A841F5X9-F1
#
_cell.length_a   1.000
_cell.length_b   1.000
_cell.length_c   1.000
_cell.angle_alpha   90.00
_cell.angle_beta   90.00
_cell.angle_gamma   90.00
#
_symmetry.space_group_name_H-M   'P 1'
#
loop_
_entity.id
_entity.type
_entity.pdbx_description
1 polymer ?
#
loop_
_entity_poly.entity_id
_entity_poly.type
_entity_poly.pdbx_seq_one_letter_code
_entity_poly.pdbx_strand_id
1 'polypeptide(L)'
;MNITQAFQETVVQGDHRGMIDLLKKYEQTNRLSINERGWVYWNVSDGYALLREPKPLYANHLAFFEWGKENLAPEQLHWIVTDSTQALSLSLGDDFNHWIDWYQYACDHAPKLDSNRGARFESHRALCGTFWALERYSEMAQVLENMEQLIEEDDQWCNLLFARITYNKQRLAYLYHSRDEREADSLLHDTMHLIDKIDWSSLDQMKKEEVIGSWQWLNASRSSQRDIHIAMNNLACMLTDIEKHGESVRLFTRLQDSGYALNGYAFSKYLCSVWESEGIEAVREELAANATFEMSELVKHSPRLSEVLEQLKHDKNEN
;
A
#
# COMPACT_ATOMS: atom_id res chain seq x y z
N MET A 1 -0.18 32.13 -1.78
CA MET A 1 0.38 30.80 -2.10
C MET A 1 -0.79 29.85 -2.31
N ASN A 2 -0.79 29.05 -3.38
CA ASN A 2 -1.83 28.05 -3.62
C ASN A 2 -1.76 27.00 -2.49
N ILE A 3 -2.88 26.67 -1.85
CA ILE A 3 -2.93 25.68 -0.76
C ILE A 3 -2.33 24.33 -1.16
N THR A 4 -2.55 23.92 -2.42
CA THR A 4 -2.02 22.66 -2.96
C THR A 4 -0.50 22.68 -3.03
N GLN A 5 0.09 23.81 -3.44
CA GLN A 5 1.54 23.95 -3.52
C GLN A 5 2.16 23.95 -2.11
N ALA A 6 1.56 24.69 -1.17
CA ALA A 6 1.99 24.73 0.22
C ALA A 6 1.94 23.34 0.86
N PHE A 7 0.86 22.60 0.61
CA PHE A 7 0.72 21.22 1.04
C PHE A 7 1.83 20.33 0.45
N GLN A 8 2.06 20.40 -0.86
CA GLN A 8 3.09 19.59 -1.52
C GLN A 8 4.50 19.87 -0.95
N GLU A 9 4.81 21.13 -0.62
CA GLU A 9 6.06 21.51 0.03
C GLU A 9 6.21 20.82 1.40
N THR A 10 5.16 20.79 2.23
CA THR A 10 5.19 20.08 3.53
C THR A 10 5.37 18.58 3.37
N VAL A 11 4.72 17.96 2.37
CA VAL A 11 4.87 16.53 2.05
C VAL A 11 6.30 16.20 1.63
N VAL A 12 6.89 17.00 0.74
CA VAL A 12 8.28 16.80 0.27
C VAL A 12 9.28 16.95 1.42
N GLN A 13 9.02 17.84 2.37
CA GLN A 13 9.88 18.06 3.54
C GLN A 13 9.69 17.03 4.66
N GLY A 14 8.64 16.19 4.58
CA GLY A 14 8.26 15.30 5.68
C GLY A 14 7.75 16.05 6.92
N ASP A 15 7.31 17.30 6.78
CA ASP A 15 6.77 18.12 7.87
C ASP A 15 5.29 17.82 8.11
N HIS A 16 5.02 16.64 8.67
CA HIS A 16 3.65 16.19 8.94
C HIS A 16 2.91 17.09 9.94
N ARG A 17 3.62 17.72 10.89
CA ARG A 17 2.99 18.66 11.83
C ARG A 17 2.62 19.96 11.12
N GLY A 18 3.53 20.54 10.36
CA GLY A 18 3.26 21.74 9.56
C GLY A 18 2.16 21.52 8.53
N MET A 19 2.09 20.33 7.93
CA MET A 19 0.98 19.93 7.07
C MET A 19 -0.37 19.98 7.79
N ILE A 20 -0.47 19.40 8.99
CA ILE A 20 -1.70 19.44 9.80
C ILE A 20 -2.08 20.88 10.15
N ASP A 21 -1.13 21.68 10.62
CA ASP A 21 -1.39 23.06 11.03
C ASP A 21 -1.82 23.94 9.84
N LEU A 22 -1.20 23.73 8.68
CA LEU A 22 -1.58 24.37 7.42
C LEU A 22 -3.03 24.05 7.04
N LEU A 23 -3.40 22.76 7.05
CA LEU A 23 -4.74 22.32 6.63
C LEU A 23 -5.83 22.75 7.62
N LYS A 24 -5.57 22.68 8.93
CA LYS A 24 -6.51 23.19 9.95
C LYS A 24 -6.72 24.70 9.86
N LYS A 25 -5.64 25.46 9.61
CA LYS A 25 -5.76 26.90 9.37
C LYS A 25 -6.54 27.19 8.09
N TYR A 26 -6.31 26.41 7.04
CA TYR A 26 -7.04 26.55 5.78
C TYR A 26 -8.54 26.32 5.97
N GLU A 27 -8.93 25.27 6.71
CA GLU A 27 -10.32 24.99 7.07
C GLU A 27 -10.96 26.11 7.91
N GLN A 28 -10.25 26.65 8.89
CA GLN A 28 -10.78 27.70 9.77
C GLN A 28 -10.97 29.05 9.08
N THR A 29 -10.13 29.35 8.09
CA THR A 29 -10.08 30.70 7.47
C THR A 29 -10.84 30.80 6.15
N ASN A 30 -11.31 29.67 5.59
CA ASN A 30 -11.96 29.64 4.28
C ASN A 30 -13.27 28.86 4.32
N ARG A 31 -14.19 29.22 3.42
CA ARG A 31 -15.38 28.41 3.14
C ARG A 31 -14.99 27.34 2.11
N LEU A 32 -14.79 26.12 2.59
CA LEU A 32 -14.42 24.98 1.75
C LEU A 32 -15.64 24.42 1.00
N SER A 33 -15.42 23.97 -0.23
CA SER A 33 -16.30 23.02 -0.91
C SER A 33 -16.29 21.66 -0.21
N ILE A 34 -17.25 20.80 -0.55
CA ILE A 34 -17.35 19.43 -0.02
C ILE A 34 -16.04 18.66 -0.29
N ASN A 35 -15.53 18.71 -1.53
CA ASN A 35 -14.30 17.99 -1.88
C ASN A 35 -13.05 18.58 -1.19
N GLU A 36 -12.94 19.90 -1.04
CA GLU A 36 -11.82 20.49 -0.29
C GLU A 36 -11.87 20.08 1.18
N ARG A 37 -13.05 20.03 1.80
CA ARG A 37 -13.19 19.58 3.19
C ARG A 37 -12.89 18.10 3.35
N GLY A 38 -13.38 17.25 2.44
CA GLY A 38 -13.03 15.82 2.42
C GLY A 38 -11.52 15.59 2.28
N TRP A 39 -10.88 16.35 1.38
CA TRP A 39 -9.43 16.33 1.19
C TRP A 39 -8.65 16.78 2.44
N VAL A 40 -9.11 17.83 3.13
CA VAL A 40 -8.53 18.29 4.41
C VAL A 40 -8.65 17.21 5.47
N TYR A 41 -9.84 16.63 5.69
CA TYR A 41 -10.03 15.58 6.67
C TYR A 41 -9.11 14.39 6.40
N TRP A 42 -9.07 13.92 5.16
CA TRP A 42 -8.25 12.80 4.74
C TRP A 42 -6.77 13.05 5.04
N ASN A 43 -6.24 14.22 4.67
CA ASN A 43 -4.81 14.52 4.86
C ASN A 43 -4.44 14.88 6.31
N VAL A 44 -5.37 15.43 7.09
CA VAL A 44 -5.15 15.60 8.54
C VAL A 44 -5.07 14.24 9.23
N SER A 45 -5.94 13.28 8.84
CA SER A 45 -5.82 11.88 9.28
C SER A 45 -4.49 11.28 8.85
N ASP A 46 -4.10 11.43 7.59
CA ASP A 46 -2.81 10.93 7.10
C ASP A 46 -1.62 11.50 7.90
N GLY A 47 -1.62 12.80 8.16
CA GLY A 47 -0.60 13.45 8.99
C GLY A 47 -0.49 12.87 10.39
N TYR A 48 -1.61 12.65 11.07
CA TYR A 48 -1.61 12.00 12.39
C TYR A 48 -1.18 10.53 12.32
N ALA A 49 -1.54 9.84 11.24
CA ALA A 49 -1.13 8.46 11.02
C ALA A 49 0.39 8.35 10.85
N LEU A 50 1.01 9.24 10.07
CA LEU A 50 2.47 9.30 9.86
C LEU A 50 3.24 9.70 11.13
N LEU A 51 2.64 10.54 11.98
CA LEU A 51 3.18 10.88 13.30
C LEU A 51 2.92 9.79 14.36
N ARG A 52 2.19 8.73 14.03
CA ARG A 52 1.74 7.67 14.95
C ARG A 52 1.00 8.21 16.18
N GLU A 53 0.10 9.17 15.96
CA GLU A 53 -0.72 9.78 17.00
C GLU A 53 -2.17 9.26 16.94
N PRO A 54 -2.48 8.09 17.53
CA PRO A 54 -3.77 7.42 17.32
C PRO A 54 -4.97 8.21 17.86
N LYS A 55 -4.83 8.88 19.01
CA LYS A 55 -5.94 9.65 19.62
C LYS A 55 -6.42 10.82 18.76
N PRO A 56 -5.56 11.75 18.32
CA PRO A 56 -5.99 12.82 17.44
C PRO A 56 -6.36 12.31 16.03
N LEU A 57 -5.74 11.22 15.55
CA LEU A 57 -6.16 10.53 14.33
C LEU A 57 -7.62 10.09 14.44
N TYR A 58 -7.97 9.35 15.48
CA TYR A 58 -9.33 8.87 15.70
C TYR A 58 -10.34 10.02 15.82
N ALA A 59 -10.03 11.05 16.60
CA ALA A 59 -10.91 12.21 16.75
C ALA A 59 -11.18 12.92 15.40
N ASN A 60 -10.14 13.10 14.57
CA ASN A 60 -10.31 13.68 13.24
C ASN A 60 -11.09 12.76 12.31
N HIS A 61 -10.79 11.46 12.33
CA HIS A 61 -11.39 10.50 11.40
C HIS A 61 -12.85 10.19 11.74
N LEU A 62 -13.22 10.16 13.02
CA LEU A 62 -14.61 10.10 13.45
C LEU A 62 -15.39 11.34 12.98
N ALA A 63 -14.79 12.53 13.10
CA ALA A 63 -15.40 13.75 12.58
C ALA A 63 -15.55 13.71 11.06
N PHE A 64 -14.57 13.15 10.34
CA PHE A 64 -14.65 12.94 8.89
C PHE A 64 -15.79 11.98 8.53
N PHE A 65 -15.93 10.87 9.25
CA PHE A 65 -17.00 9.90 9.03
C PHE A 65 -18.39 10.51 9.26
N GLU A 66 -18.62 11.15 10.40
CA GLU A 66 -19.92 11.75 10.71
C GLU A 66 -20.27 12.91 9.78
N TRP A 67 -19.31 13.79 9.48
CA TRP A 67 -19.51 14.84 8.47
C TRP A 67 -19.78 14.24 7.09
N GLY A 68 -19.04 13.19 6.73
CA GLY A 68 -19.12 12.52 5.43
C GLY A 68 -20.48 11.90 5.18
N LYS A 69 -21.08 11.25 6.19
CA LYS A 69 -22.44 10.69 6.12
C LYS A 69 -23.50 11.70 5.74
N GLU A 70 -23.36 12.94 6.21
CA GLU A 70 -24.34 14.00 5.99
C GLU A 70 -24.10 14.81 4.72
N ASN A 71 -22.84 14.88 4.25
CA ASN A 71 -22.43 15.88 3.26
C ASN A 71 -21.82 15.30 1.99
N LEU A 72 -21.22 14.11 2.03
CA LEU A 72 -20.67 13.48 0.82
C LEU A 72 -21.82 12.90 -0.02
N ALA A 73 -21.64 12.92 -1.34
CA ALA A 73 -22.50 12.13 -2.19
C ALA A 73 -22.29 10.64 -1.89
N PRO A 74 -23.32 9.77 -1.97
CA PRO A 74 -23.19 8.35 -1.63
C PRO A 74 -22.02 7.65 -2.31
N GLU A 75 -21.73 7.99 -3.57
CA GLU A 75 -20.62 7.41 -4.32
C GLU A 75 -19.24 7.74 -3.75
N GLN A 76 -19.12 8.77 -2.91
CA GLN A 76 -17.86 9.22 -2.30
C GLN A 76 -17.60 8.62 -0.91
N LEU A 77 -18.51 7.82 -0.35
CA LEU A 77 -18.37 7.31 1.02
C LEU A 77 -17.12 6.45 1.23
N HIS A 78 -16.66 5.73 0.20
CA HIS A 78 -15.43 4.96 0.29
C HIS A 78 -14.18 5.82 0.50
N TRP A 79 -14.21 7.12 0.17
CA TRP A 79 -13.09 8.05 0.40
C TRP A 79 -12.62 8.05 1.86
N ILE A 80 -13.56 7.85 2.78
CA ILE A 80 -13.28 7.84 4.22
C ILE A 80 -12.28 6.72 4.56
N VAL A 81 -12.35 5.56 3.88
CA VAL A 81 -11.65 4.33 4.28
C VAL A 81 -10.64 3.82 3.24
N THR A 82 -9.91 4.70 2.54
CA THR A 82 -9.01 4.31 1.43
C THR A 82 -7.53 4.15 1.78
N ASP A 83 -7.12 4.30 3.04
CA ASP A 83 -5.69 4.32 3.39
C ASP A 83 -5.34 3.34 4.53
N SER A 84 -4.42 2.40 4.23
CA SER A 84 -3.98 1.39 5.20
C SER A 84 -3.11 1.96 6.32
N THR A 85 -2.39 3.05 6.09
CA THR A 85 -1.57 3.72 7.12
C THR A 85 -2.46 4.34 8.16
N GLN A 86 -3.55 4.99 7.75
CA GLN A 86 -4.58 5.50 8.65
C GLN A 86 -5.22 4.36 9.46
N ALA A 87 -5.64 3.28 8.80
CA ALA A 87 -6.23 2.12 9.45
C ALA A 87 -5.28 1.43 10.45
N LEU A 88 -4.00 1.24 10.08
CA LEU A 88 -2.98 0.65 10.95
C LEU A 88 -2.64 1.56 12.12
N SER A 89 -2.56 2.87 11.92
CA SER A 89 -2.30 3.80 13.02
C SER A 89 -3.46 3.86 14.03
N LEU A 90 -4.71 3.62 13.60
CA LEU A 90 -5.85 3.46 14.53
C LEU A 90 -5.75 2.19 15.38
N SER A 91 -5.14 1.11 14.87
CA SER A 91 -4.94 -0.11 15.67
C SER A 91 -3.98 0.10 16.83
N LEU A 92 -3.09 1.10 16.77
CA LEU A 92 -2.23 1.48 17.90
C LEU A 92 -3.02 2.11 19.06
N GLY A 93 -4.25 2.56 18.81
CA GLY A 93 -5.16 3.14 19.80
C GLY A 93 -6.35 2.27 20.15
N ASP A 94 -6.38 1.00 19.72
CA ASP A 94 -7.53 0.08 19.83
C ASP A 94 -8.81 0.54 19.09
N ASP A 95 -8.69 1.46 18.14
CA ASP A 95 -9.82 2.05 17.41
C ASP A 95 -10.07 1.43 16.02
N PHE A 96 -9.30 0.40 15.63
CA PHE A 96 -9.38 -0.19 14.29
C PHE A 96 -10.74 -0.84 13.98
N ASN A 97 -11.48 -1.34 14.97
CA ASN A 97 -12.81 -1.91 14.72
C ASN A 97 -13.81 -0.84 14.22
N HIS A 98 -13.68 0.42 14.64
CA HIS A 98 -14.50 1.50 14.09
C HIS A 98 -14.21 1.73 12.60
N TRP A 99 -12.95 1.56 12.16
CA TRP A 99 -12.61 1.63 10.73
C TRP A 99 -13.32 0.53 9.92
N ILE A 100 -13.44 -0.68 10.48
CA ILE A 100 -14.19 -1.78 9.87
C ILE A 100 -15.67 -1.41 9.75
N ASP A 101 -16.26 -0.83 10.80
CA ASP A 101 -17.65 -0.36 10.78
C ASP A 101 -17.86 0.72 9.71
N TRP A 102 -16.93 1.68 9.58
CA TRP A 102 -16.98 2.72 8.56
C TRP A 102 -16.84 2.16 7.14
N TYR A 103 -15.99 1.15 6.96
CA TYR A 103 -15.85 0.44 5.69
C TYR A 103 -17.13 -0.32 5.32
N GLN A 104 -17.74 -1.02 6.28
CA GLN A 104 -19.00 -1.73 6.06
C GLN A 104 -20.11 -0.74 5.69
N TYR A 105 -20.18 0.39 6.40
CA TYR A 105 -21.11 1.46 6.07
C TYR A 105 -20.94 1.95 4.62
N ALA A 106 -19.70 2.18 4.17
CA ALA A 106 -19.44 2.57 2.79
C ALA A 106 -19.89 1.49 1.79
N CYS A 107 -19.61 0.21 2.06
CA CYS A 107 -20.06 -0.91 1.21
C CYS A 107 -21.60 -1.00 1.12
N ASP A 108 -22.31 -0.72 2.22
CA ASP A 108 -23.77 -0.84 2.29
C ASP A 108 -24.49 0.34 1.62
N HIS A 109 -23.87 1.52 1.57
CA HIS A 109 -24.54 2.77 1.18
C HIS A 109 -24.00 3.39 -0.11
N ALA A 110 -22.79 3.05 -0.55
CA ALA A 110 -22.23 3.59 -1.78
C ALA A 110 -22.72 2.78 -3.00
N PRO A 111 -23.24 3.42 -4.04
CA PRO A 111 -23.57 2.73 -5.29
C PRO A 111 -22.29 2.25 -5.99
N LYS A 112 -22.36 1.09 -6.64
CA LYS A 112 -21.28 0.58 -7.51
C LYS A 112 -21.32 1.30 -8.85
N LEU A 113 -20.50 2.35 -9.00
CA LEU A 113 -20.41 3.16 -10.22
C LEU A 113 -19.00 3.05 -10.83
N ASP A 114 -18.89 3.34 -12.12
CA ASP A 114 -17.58 3.44 -12.77
C ASP A 114 -16.75 4.59 -12.19
N SER A 115 -17.38 5.74 -11.93
CA SER A 115 -16.75 6.96 -11.41
C SER A 115 -16.16 6.84 -10.00
N ASN A 116 -16.54 5.81 -9.22
CA ASN A 116 -16.01 5.55 -7.88
C ASN A 116 -15.26 4.22 -7.76
N ARG A 117 -15.06 3.50 -8.87
CA ARG A 117 -14.43 2.17 -8.86
C ARG A 117 -13.02 2.21 -8.28
N GLY A 118 -12.25 3.26 -8.58
CA GLY A 118 -10.92 3.47 -8.01
C GLY A 118 -10.96 3.60 -6.48
N ALA A 119 -11.81 4.49 -5.96
CA ALA A 119 -11.95 4.67 -4.51
C ALA A 119 -12.45 3.40 -3.80
N ARG A 120 -13.39 2.65 -4.39
CA ARG A 120 -13.84 1.35 -3.87
C ARG A 120 -12.68 0.36 -3.80
N PHE A 121 -11.92 0.22 -4.89
CA PHE A 121 -10.74 -0.64 -4.93
C PHE A 121 -9.71 -0.26 -3.86
N GLU A 122 -9.39 1.02 -3.71
CA GLU A 122 -8.44 1.50 -2.69
C GLU A 122 -8.92 1.19 -1.27
N SER A 123 -10.23 1.27 -1.00
CA SER A 123 -10.78 0.91 0.31
C SER A 123 -10.68 -0.58 0.63
N HIS A 124 -10.97 -1.45 -0.33
CA HIS A 124 -10.80 -2.89 -0.15
C HIS A 124 -9.31 -3.24 0.02
N ARG A 125 -8.45 -2.64 -0.81
CA ARG A 125 -6.99 -2.79 -0.73
C ARG A 125 -6.47 -2.38 0.64
N ALA A 126 -6.94 -1.24 1.17
CA ALA A 126 -6.53 -0.73 2.48
C ALA A 126 -6.92 -1.70 3.59
N LEU A 127 -8.21 -2.08 3.68
CA LEU A 127 -8.68 -2.97 4.74
C LEU A 127 -8.02 -4.34 4.69
N CYS A 128 -7.93 -4.95 3.50
CA CYS A 128 -7.30 -6.25 3.35
C CYS A 128 -5.79 -6.21 3.66
N GLY A 129 -5.11 -5.11 3.33
CA GLY A 129 -3.71 -4.89 3.72
C GLY A 129 -3.53 -4.73 5.23
N THR A 130 -4.46 -4.05 5.90
CA THR A 130 -4.44 -3.90 7.36
C THR A 130 -4.71 -5.22 8.08
N PHE A 131 -5.66 -6.04 7.60
CA PHE A 131 -5.87 -7.37 8.17
C PHE A 131 -4.63 -8.25 8.08
N TRP A 132 -3.94 -8.23 6.94
CA TRP A 132 -2.67 -8.93 6.80
C TRP A 132 -1.65 -8.47 7.85
N ALA A 133 -1.41 -7.16 7.94
CA ALA A 133 -0.40 -6.60 8.84
C ALA A 133 -0.72 -6.77 10.33
N LEU A 134 -1.99 -6.98 10.69
CA LEU A 134 -2.44 -7.27 12.06
C LEU A 134 -2.66 -8.76 12.31
N GLU A 135 -2.27 -9.63 11.36
CA GLU A 135 -2.44 -11.08 11.44
C GLU A 135 -3.90 -11.55 11.60
N ARG A 136 -4.86 -10.72 11.16
CA ARG A 136 -6.32 -10.97 11.18
C ARG A 136 -6.79 -11.69 9.91
N TYR A 137 -6.06 -12.74 9.51
CA TYR A 137 -6.24 -13.39 8.19
C TYR A 137 -7.64 -13.96 7.96
N SER A 138 -8.30 -14.44 9.02
CA SER A 138 -9.65 -15.00 8.94
C SER A 138 -10.70 -14.00 8.47
N GLU A 139 -10.42 -12.70 8.57
CA GLU A 139 -11.35 -11.62 8.22
C GLU A 139 -11.14 -11.11 6.79
N MET A 140 -10.12 -11.60 6.08
CA MET A 140 -9.83 -11.16 4.71
C MET A 140 -10.86 -11.67 3.69
N ALA A 141 -11.54 -12.79 3.95
CA ALA A 141 -12.38 -13.49 2.97
C ALA A 141 -13.44 -12.58 2.31
N GLN A 142 -14.22 -11.84 3.12
CA GLN A 142 -15.26 -10.95 2.58
C GLN A 142 -14.68 -9.78 1.77
N VAL A 143 -13.53 -9.25 2.19
CA VAL A 143 -12.87 -8.14 1.48
C VAL A 143 -12.31 -8.62 0.14
N LEU A 144 -11.73 -9.82 0.11
CA LEU A 144 -11.25 -10.45 -1.13
C LEU A 144 -12.39 -10.71 -2.10
N GLU A 145 -13.55 -11.20 -1.63
CA GLU A 145 -14.74 -11.36 -2.46
C GLU A 145 -15.19 -10.01 -3.06
N ASN A 146 -15.20 -8.93 -2.26
CA ASN A 146 -15.54 -7.61 -2.76
C ASN A 146 -14.54 -7.12 -3.82
N MET A 147 -13.24 -7.39 -3.64
CA MET A 147 -12.20 -7.05 -4.63
C MET A 147 -12.36 -7.82 -5.93
N GLU A 148 -12.63 -9.12 -5.84
CA GLU A 148 -12.86 -9.98 -7.00
C GLU A 148 -14.07 -9.49 -7.80
N GLN A 149 -15.21 -9.29 -7.14
CA GLN A 149 -16.41 -8.76 -7.77
C GLN A 149 -16.13 -7.40 -8.45
N LEU A 150 -15.37 -6.51 -7.81
CA LEU A 150 -15.02 -5.21 -8.38
C LEU A 150 -14.18 -5.34 -9.65
N ILE A 151 -13.19 -6.23 -9.64
CA ILE A 151 -12.30 -6.51 -10.79
C ILE A 151 -13.08 -7.10 -11.97
N GLU A 152 -14.16 -7.84 -11.70
CA GLU A 152 -15.04 -8.44 -12.71
C GLU A 152 -16.09 -7.48 -13.29
N GLU A 153 -16.28 -6.29 -12.71
CA GLU A 153 -17.29 -5.33 -13.18
C GLU A 153 -17.01 -4.81 -14.61
N ASP A 154 -15.75 -4.77 -15.03
CA ASP A 154 -15.33 -4.17 -16.31
C ASP A 154 -13.94 -4.67 -16.74
N ASP A 155 -13.91 -5.43 -17.83
CA ASP A 155 -12.67 -5.98 -18.40
C ASP A 155 -11.84 -4.94 -19.18
N GLN A 156 -12.40 -3.75 -19.44
CA GLN A 156 -11.72 -2.63 -20.08
C GLN A 156 -11.26 -1.57 -19.08
N TRP A 157 -11.42 -1.80 -17.77
CA TRP A 157 -11.00 -0.83 -16.77
C TRP A 157 -9.49 -0.56 -16.86
N CYS A 158 -9.10 0.70 -16.99
CA CYS A 158 -7.69 1.07 -17.22
C CYS A 158 -6.74 0.66 -16.08
N ASN A 159 -7.27 0.40 -14.87
CA ASN A 159 -6.47 -0.04 -13.72
C ASN A 159 -6.49 -1.56 -13.54
N LEU A 160 -7.09 -2.32 -14.46
CA LEU A 160 -7.34 -3.75 -14.28
C LEU A 160 -6.05 -4.55 -14.01
N LEU A 161 -4.95 -4.26 -14.72
CA LEU A 161 -3.67 -4.95 -14.51
C LEU A 161 -3.12 -4.70 -13.09
N PHE A 162 -3.12 -3.44 -12.65
CA PHE A 162 -2.71 -3.04 -11.30
C PHE A 162 -3.58 -3.71 -10.22
N ALA A 163 -4.89 -3.71 -10.44
CA ALA A 163 -5.86 -4.29 -9.54
C ALA A 163 -5.70 -5.82 -9.41
N ARG A 164 -5.51 -6.52 -10.53
CA ARG A 164 -5.28 -7.99 -10.57
C ARG A 164 -4.01 -8.39 -9.82
N ILE A 165 -2.88 -7.73 -10.06
CA ILE A 165 -1.63 -8.03 -9.34
C ILE A 165 -1.80 -7.80 -7.83
N THR A 166 -2.47 -6.70 -7.46
CA THR A 166 -2.72 -6.36 -6.05
C THR A 166 -3.67 -7.35 -5.37
N TYR A 167 -4.75 -7.75 -6.03
CA TYR A 167 -5.69 -8.75 -5.56
C TYR A 167 -4.99 -10.11 -5.38
N ASN A 168 -4.26 -10.57 -6.39
CA ASN A 168 -3.54 -11.84 -6.33
C ASN A 168 -2.52 -11.86 -5.18
N LYS A 169 -1.80 -10.75 -4.95
CA LYS A 169 -0.93 -10.60 -3.77
C LYS A 169 -1.70 -10.85 -2.47
N GLN A 170 -2.86 -10.20 -2.29
CA GLN A 170 -3.64 -10.32 -1.05
C GLN A 170 -4.27 -11.71 -0.89
N ARG A 171 -4.71 -12.31 -2.01
CA ARG A 171 -5.26 -13.67 -2.04
C ARG A 171 -4.20 -14.73 -1.76
N LEU A 172 -2.99 -14.60 -2.30
CA LEU A 172 -1.86 -15.47 -1.97
C LEU A 172 -1.56 -15.47 -0.47
N ALA A 173 -1.57 -14.29 0.13
CA ALA A 173 -1.36 -14.12 1.58
C ALA A 173 -2.43 -14.87 2.40
N TYR A 174 -3.71 -14.70 2.03
CA TYR A 174 -4.81 -15.43 2.64
C TYR A 174 -4.69 -16.95 2.47
N LEU A 175 -4.42 -17.42 1.25
CA LEU A 175 -4.32 -18.85 0.94
C LEU A 175 -3.19 -19.52 1.73
N TYR A 176 -2.03 -18.86 1.83
CA TYR A 176 -0.90 -19.32 2.65
C TYR A 176 -1.30 -19.57 4.11
N HIS A 177 -1.98 -18.62 4.76
CA HIS A 177 -2.42 -18.80 6.15
C HIS A 177 -3.58 -19.78 6.32
N SER A 178 -4.46 -19.88 5.33
CA SER A 178 -5.52 -20.89 5.31
C SER A 178 -5.00 -22.31 5.03
N ARG A 179 -3.71 -22.44 4.67
CA ARG A 179 -3.03 -23.69 4.28
C ARG A 179 -3.61 -24.36 3.04
N ASP A 180 -4.13 -23.56 2.10
CA ASP A 180 -4.52 -24.06 0.77
C ASP A 180 -3.34 -23.91 -0.21
N GLU A 181 -2.34 -24.78 -0.04
CA GLU A 181 -1.12 -24.77 -0.84
C GLU A 181 -1.40 -24.98 -2.34
N ARG A 182 -2.38 -25.83 -2.67
CA ARG A 182 -2.71 -26.15 -4.07
C ARG A 182 -3.23 -24.92 -4.79
N GLU A 183 -4.17 -24.21 -4.17
CA GLU A 183 -4.72 -23.01 -4.76
C GLU A 183 -3.71 -21.85 -4.75
N ALA A 184 -2.89 -21.74 -3.70
CA ALA A 184 -1.80 -20.75 -3.65
C ALA A 184 -0.80 -20.95 -4.80
N ASP A 185 -0.36 -22.19 -5.06
CA ASP A 185 0.60 -22.49 -6.13
C ASP A 185 0.00 -22.24 -7.52
N SER A 186 -1.27 -22.60 -7.74
CA SER A 186 -1.98 -22.31 -8.99
C SER A 186 -2.08 -20.80 -9.23
N LEU A 187 -2.49 -20.05 -8.21
CA LEU A 187 -2.62 -18.59 -8.30
C LEU A 187 -1.26 -17.92 -8.53
N LEU A 188 -0.21 -18.41 -7.88
CA LEU A 188 1.16 -17.91 -8.07
C LEU A 188 1.61 -18.13 -9.52
N HIS A 189 1.41 -19.33 -10.06
CA HIS A 189 1.72 -19.63 -11.45
C HIS A 189 1.02 -18.67 -12.43
N ASP A 190 -0.30 -18.50 -12.27
CA ASP A 190 -1.10 -17.63 -13.12
C ASP A 190 -0.67 -16.16 -13.00
N THR A 191 -0.33 -15.72 -11.78
CA THR A 191 0.15 -14.36 -11.52
C THR A 191 1.50 -14.10 -12.19
N MET A 192 2.44 -15.04 -12.11
CA MET A 192 3.74 -14.90 -12.74
C MET A 192 3.62 -14.90 -14.26
N HIS A 193 2.78 -15.78 -14.82
CA HIS A 193 2.48 -15.80 -16.25
C HIS A 193 1.79 -14.51 -16.74
N LEU A 194 0.91 -13.91 -15.94
CA LEU A 194 0.35 -12.57 -16.21
C LEU A 194 1.47 -11.52 -16.30
N ILE A 195 2.39 -11.51 -15.33
CA ILE A 195 3.51 -10.56 -15.28
C ILE A 195 4.48 -10.73 -16.46
N ASP A 196 4.73 -11.97 -16.88
CA ASP A 196 5.57 -12.27 -18.05
C ASP A 196 4.96 -11.80 -19.37
N LYS A 197 3.64 -11.63 -19.42
CA LYS A 197 2.91 -11.18 -20.61
C LYS A 197 2.59 -9.68 -20.65
N ILE A 198 3.06 -8.91 -19.67
CA ILE A 198 2.84 -7.46 -19.66
C ILE A 198 3.48 -6.82 -20.91
N ASP A 199 2.67 -6.13 -21.71
CA ASP A 199 3.16 -5.24 -22.76
C ASP A 199 3.60 -3.91 -22.14
N TRP A 200 4.88 -3.82 -21.80
CA TRP A 200 5.46 -2.62 -21.20
C TRP A 200 5.40 -1.39 -22.12
N SER A 201 5.29 -1.60 -23.44
CA SER A 201 5.24 -0.52 -24.42
C SER A 201 3.87 0.15 -24.49
N SER A 202 2.81 -0.55 -24.03
CA SER A 202 1.45 -0.01 -23.97
C SER A 202 1.15 0.75 -22.68
N LEU A 203 2.05 0.75 -21.70
CA LEU A 203 1.86 1.41 -20.40
C LEU A 203 2.27 2.88 -20.47
N ASP A 204 1.58 3.72 -19.69
CA ASP A 204 1.89 5.15 -19.61
C ASP A 204 3.28 5.38 -19.00
N GLN A 205 4.04 6.33 -19.55
CA GLN A 205 5.37 6.68 -19.03
C GLN A 205 5.31 7.64 -17.84
N MET A 206 4.27 8.49 -17.76
CA MET A 206 4.12 9.49 -16.71
C MET A 206 2.72 9.45 -16.12
N LYS A 207 2.65 9.61 -14.78
CA LYS A 207 1.41 9.74 -14.04
C LYS A 207 0.90 11.17 -14.10
N LYS A 208 -0.43 11.36 -14.17
CA LYS A 208 -1.04 12.68 -13.94
C LYS A 208 -0.80 13.11 -12.49
N GLU A 209 -0.34 14.35 -12.30
CA GLU A 209 -0.12 14.95 -10.99
C GLU A 209 -1.47 15.35 -10.37
N GLU A 210 -2.14 14.39 -9.72
CA GLU A 210 -3.29 14.65 -8.86
C GLU A 210 -2.83 14.85 -7.41
N VAL A 211 -3.55 15.69 -6.66
CA VAL A 211 -3.24 15.96 -5.26
C VAL A 211 -3.54 14.74 -4.42
N ILE A 212 -2.55 14.25 -3.66
CA ILE A 212 -2.69 13.07 -2.80
C ILE A 212 -3.89 13.22 -1.86
N GLY A 213 -4.64 12.13 -1.69
CA GLY A 213 -5.82 12.08 -0.85
C GLY A 213 -7.05 12.79 -1.40
N SER A 214 -6.99 13.38 -2.60
CA SER A 214 -8.17 13.95 -3.26
C SER A 214 -9.05 12.86 -3.89
N TRP A 215 -10.34 13.17 -4.09
CA TRP A 215 -11.28 12.30 -4.79
C TRP A 215 -10.80 11.93 -6.20
N GLN A 216 -10.22 12.90 -6.93
CA GLN A 216 -9.65 12.70 -8.25
C GLN A 216 -8.44 11.76 -8.21
N TRP A 217 -7.56 11.93 -7.22
CA TRP A 217 -6.38 11.07 -7.07
C TRP A 217 -6.75 9.60 -6.80
N LEU A 218 -7.77 9.35 -5.98
CA LEU A 218 -8.27 8.00 -5.68
C LEU A 218 -8.86 7.29 -6.91
N ASN A 219 -9.47 8.05 -7.82
CA ASN A 219 -10.08 7.52 -9.04
C ASN A 219 -9.21 7.70 -10.30
N ALA A 220 -7.98 8.21 -10.15
CA ALA A 220 -7.07 8.40 -11.26
C ALA A 220 -6.54 7.06 -11.79
N SER A 221 -6.10 7.07 -13.06
CA SER A 221 -5.51 5.90 -13.69
C SER A 221 -4.28 5.38 -12.93
N ARG A 222 -4.08 4.07 -12.97
CA ARG A 222 -2.96 3.27 -12.44
C ARG A 222 -2.41 2.36 -13.55
N SER A 223 -2.31 2.93 -14.76
CA SER A 223 -1.87 2.28 -16.00
C SER A 223 -0.41 2.58 -16.36
N SER A 224 0.33 3.27 -15.49
CA SER A 224 1.73 3.62 -15.77
C SER A 224 2.69 2.48 -15.42
N GLN A 225 3.86 2.47 -16.07
CA GLN A 225 4.93 1.52 -15.72
C GLN A 225 5.29 1.62 -14.23
N ARG A 226 5.30 2.84 -13.67
CA ARG A 226 5.54 3.07 -12.25
C ARG A 226 4.49 2.40 -11.36
N ASP A 227 3.20 2.51 -11.69
CA ASP A 227 2.14 1.90 -10.89
C ASP A 227 2.24 0.37 -10.92
N ILE A 228 2.55 -0.21 -12.08
CA ILE A 228 2.76 -1.66 -12.22
C ILE A 228 4.02 -2.14 -11.48
N HIS A 229 5.13 -1.40 -11.55
CA HIS A 229 6.32 -1.69 -10.74
C HIS A 229 6.02 -1.64 -9.24
N ILE A 230 5.21 -0.69 -8.76
CA ILE A 230 4.78 -0.64 -7.35
C ILE A 230 3.96 -1.89 -6.99
N ALA A 231 3.05 -2.33 -7.85
CA ALA A 231 2.26 -3.54 -7.61
C ALA A 231 3.16 -4.80 -7.56
N MET A 232 4.11 -4.92 -8.49
CA MET A 232 5.09 -6.01 -8.53
C MET A 232 6.03 -5.99 -7.31
N ASN A 233 6.50 -4.82 -6.88
CA ASN A 233 7.32 -4.67 -5.69
C ASN A 233 6.56 -5.15 -4.44
N ASN A 234 5.30 -4.75 -4.31
CA ASN A 234 4.46 -5.18 -3.20
C ASN A 234 4.18 -6.69 -3.24
N LEU A 235 4.03 -7.28 -4.44
CA LEU A 235 3.95 -8.72 -4.60
C LEU A 235 5.25 -9.40 -4.17
N ALA A 236 6.41 -8.92 -4.61
CA ALA A 236 7.71 -9.49 -4.25
C ALA A 236 7.96 -9.49 -2.74
N CYS A 237 7.61 -8.38 -2.05
CA CYS A 237 7.63 -8.33 -0.58
C CYS A 237 6.71 -9.37 0.06
N MET A 238 5.48 -9.51 -0.45
CA MET A 238 4.54 -10.52 0.06
C MET A 238 5.06 -11.94 -0.16
N LEU A 239 5.66 -12.22 -1.32
CA LEU A 239 6.26 -13.53 -1.61
C LEU A 239 7.40 -13.87 -0.64
N THR A 240 8.18 -12.88 -0.21
CA THR A 240 9.15 -13.07 0.90
C THR A 240 8.44 -13.52 2.17
N ASP A 241 7.33 -12.86 2.53
CA ASP A 241 6.60 -13.10 3.78
C ASP A 241 5.89 -14.47 3.81
N ILE A 242 5.47 -14.97 2.64
CA ILE A 242 4.86 -16.31 2.49
C ILE A 242 5.86 -17.38 2.03
N GLU A 243 7.17 -17.13 2.24
CA GLU A 243 8.25 -18.10 2.02
C GLU A 243 8.43 -18.58 0.56
N LYS A 244 7.91 -17.83 -0.41
CA LYS A 244 8.12 -18.04 -1.85
C LYS A 244 9.37 -17.28 -2.32
N HIS A 245 10.51 -17.61 -1.72
CA HIS A 245 11.75 -16.85 -1.86
C HIS A 245 12.29 -16.80 -3.29
N GLY A 246 12.23 -17.90 -4.04
CA GLY A 246 12.72 -17.93 -5.43
C GLY A 246 11.93 -17.01 -6.36
N GLU A 247 10.60 -17.00 -6.25
CA GLU A 247 9.75 -16.09 -7.02
C GLU A 247 9.90 -14.64 -6.58
N SER A 248 10.12 -14.41 -5.28
CA SER A 248 10.42 -13.09 -4.73
C SER A 248 11.72 -12.51 -5.32
N VAL A 249 12.83 -13.27 -5.30
CA VAL A 249 14.10 -12.87 -5.93
C VAL A 249 13.90 -12.53 -7.39
N ARG A 250 13.26 -13.42 -8.17
CA ARG A 250 13.00 -13.18 -9.60
C ARG A 250 12.26 -11.88 -9.87
N LEU A 251 11.26 -11.52 -9.05
CA LEU A 251 10.54 -10.27 -9.21
C LEU A 251 11.39 -9.05 -8.84
N PHE A 252 12.16 -9.11 -7.75
CA PHE A 252 13.05 -8.03 -7.35
C PHE A 252 14.15 -7.77 -8.39
N THR A 253 14.81 -8.82 -8.89
CA THR A 253 15.81 -8.70 -9.97
C THR A 253 15.21 -8.05 -11.20
N ARG A 254 14.01 -8.49 -11.63
CA ARG A 254 13.33 -7.88 -12.78
C ARG A 254 13.00 -6.40 -12.56
N LEU A 255 12.63 -6.01 -11.34
CA LEU A 255 12.41 -4.60 -10.99
C LEU A 255 13.73 -3.81 -11.09
N GLN A 256 14.82 -4.33 -10.51
CA GLN A 256 16.13 -3.68 -10.58
C GLN A 256 16.63 -3.55 -12.03
N ASP A 257 16.48 -4.59 -12.86
CA ASP A 257 16.82 -4.59 -14.29
C ASP A 257 16.05 -3.52 -15.09
N SER A 258 14.83 -3.19 -14.65
CA SER A 258 14.02 -2.11 -15.24
C SER A 258 14.43 -0.70 -14.78
N GLY A 259 15.40 -0.58 -13.87
CA GLY A 259 15.83 0.67 -13.25
C GLY A 259 14.94 1.12 -12.08
N TYR A 260 14.08 0.24 -11.54
CA TYR A 260 13.28 0.57 -10.37
C TYR A 260 14.15 0.56 -9.10
N ALA A 261 14.18 1.70 -8.40
CA ALA A 261 14.94 1.83 -7.16
C ALA A 261 14.14 1.27 -5.97
N LEU A 262 14.66 0.20 -5.35
CA LEU A 262 14.11 -0.35 -4.12
C LEU A 262 14.37 0.62 -2.96
N ASN A 263 13.39 0.79 -2.06
CA ASN A 263 13.61 1.48 -0.79
C ASN A 263 14.16 0.50 0.27
N GLY A 264 14.55 1.01 1.44
CA GLY A 264 15.14 0.18 2.49
C GLY A 264 14.26 -0.98 2.95
N TYR A 265 12.93 -0.80 2.99
CA TYR A 265 12.01 -1.88 3.31
C TYR A 265 12.02 -2.98 2.24
N ALA A 266 11.81 -2.63 0.98
CA ALA A 266 11.80 -3.57 -0.13
C ALA A 266 13.15 -4.28 -0.30
N PHE A 267 14.25 -3.54 -0.17
CA PHE A 267 15.60 -4.11 -0.23
C PHE A 267 15.86 -5.08 0.93
N SER A 268 15.36 -4.80 2.14
CA SER A 268 15.45 -5.76 3.25
C SER A 268 14.72 -7.08 2.95
N LYS A 269 13.55 -7.02 2.29
CA LYS A 269 12.78 -8.21 1.87
C LYS A 269 13.51 -8.98 0.77
N TYR A 270 14.11 -8.25 -0.18
CA TYR A 270 14.95 -8.85 -1.21
C TYR A 270 16.13 -9.62 -0.60
N LEU A 271 16.88 -9.01 0.33
CA LEU A 271 18.00 -9.69 0.99
C LEU A 271 17.56 -10.91 1.80
N CYS A 272 16.40 -10.86 2.46
CA CYS A 272 15.83 -12.05 3.09
C CYS A 272 15.60 -13.17 2.07
N SER A 273 14.97 -12.88 0.94
CA SER A 273 14.74 -13.90 -0.10
C SER A 273 16.04 -14.44 -0.68
N VAL A 274 17.02 -13.58 -1.01
CA VAL A 274 18.35 -13.99 -1.52
C VAL A 274 19.06 -14.89 -0.53
N TRP A 275 19.05 -14.53 0.76
CA TRP A 275 19.68 -15.36 1.79
C TRP A 275 19.08 -16.76 1.85
N GLU A 276 17.75 -16.87 1.84
CA GLU A 276 17.05 -18.15 1.95
C GLU A 276 17.16 -19.00 0.67
N SER A 277 17.23 -18.39 -0.51
CA SER A 277 17.28 -19.13 -1.79
C SER A 277 18.70 -19.38 -2.31
N GLU A 278 19.64 -18.48 -2.05
CA GLU A 278 20.96 -18.44 -2.69
C GLU A 278 22.13 -18.39 -1.69
N GLY A 279 21.86 -18.09 -0.42
CA GLY A 279 22.84 -18.16 0.66
C GLY A 279 23.61 -16.85 0.92
N ILE A 280 24.53 -16.91 1.88
CA ILE A 280 25.20 -15.72 2.44
C ILE A 280 26.12 -15.00 1.44
N GLU A 281 26.73 -15.72 0.51
CA GLU A 281 27.63 -15.12 -0.48
C GLU A 281 26.87 -14.24 -1.48
N ALA A 282 25.68 -14.66 -1.93
CA ALA A 282 24.82 -13.85 -2.77
C ALA A 282 24.37 -12.56 -2.05
N VAL A 283 24.08 -12.65 -0.75
CA VAL A 283 23.77 -11.46 0.08
C VAL A 283 24.95 -10.48 0.12
N ARG A 284 26.20 -10.97 0.20
CA ARG A 284 27.39 -10.10 0.18
C ARG A 284 27.49 -9.35 -1.14
N GLU A 285 27.27 -10.04 -2.25
CA GLU A 285 27.30 -9.45 -3.59
C GLU A 285 26.24 -8.35 -3.73
N GLU A 286 25.02 -8.62 -3.28
CA GLU A 286 23.92 -7.65 -3.33
C GLU A 286 24.13 -6.42 -2.43
N LEU A 287 24.66 -6.62 -1.23
CA LEU A 287 25.05 -5.51 -0.35
C LEU A 287 26.18 -4.66 -0.97
N ALA A 288 27.15 -5.31 -1.62
CA ALA A 288 28.24 -4.60 -2.30
C ALA A 288 27.73 -3.79 -3.50
N ALA A 289 26.78 -4.34 -4.28
CA ALA A 289 26.14 -3.66 -5.40
C ALA A 289 25.26 -2.48 -4.96
N ASN A 290 24.72 -2.52 -3.73
CA ASN A 290 23.80 -1.52 -3.18
C ASN A 290 24.37 -0.86 -1.91
N ALA A 291 25.62 -0.39 -1.98
CA ALA A 291 26.39 0.14 -0.86
C ALA A 291 25.75 1.37 -0.15
N THR A 292 24.68 1.94 -0.67
CA THR A 292 23.90 3.01 -0.01
C THR A 292 23.06 2.50 1.16
N PHE A 293 22.80 1.19 1.25
CA PHE A 293 22.07 0.61 2.36
C PHE A 293 23.00 0.09 3.45
N GLU A 294 22.74 0.52 4.69
CA GLU A 294 23.41 -0.01 5.86
C GLU A 294 22.61 -1.18 6.43
N MET A 295 23.27 -2.32 6.67
CA MET A 295 22.63 -3.53 7.19
C MET A 295 21.90 -3.29 8.52
N SER A 296 22.44 -2.41 9.39
CA SER A 296 21.80 -2.01 10.64
C SER A 296 20.43 -1.32 10.44
N GLU A 297 20.26 -0.57 9.35
CA GLU A 297 18.98 0.04 9.00
C GLU A 297 18.02 -1.00 8.41
N LEU A 298 18.53 -1.94 7.60
CA LEU A 298 17.72 -3.00 7.02
C LEU A 298 17.13 -3.96 8.07
N VAL A 299 17.87 -4.24 9.15
CA VAL A 299 17.40 -5.04 10.29
C VAL A 299 16.17 -4.42 10.97
N LYS A 300 16.00 -3.10 10.93
CA LYS A 300 14.79 -2.45 11.48
C LYS A 300 13.53 -2.80 10.69
N HIS A 301 13.68 -3.10 9.40
CA HIS A 301 12.58 -3.50 8.52
C HIS A 301 12.33 -5.00 8.53
N SER A 302 13.40 -5.80 8.58
CA SER A 302 13.34 -7.26 8.60
C SER A 302 14.26 -7.81 9.69
N PRO A 303 13.77 -7.95 10.94
CA PRO A 303 14.60 -8.34 12.09
C PRO A 303 15.39 -9.64 11.92
N ARG A 304 14.88 -10.60 11.13
CA ARG A 304 15.57 -11.86 10.81
C ARG A 304 16.94 -11.67 10.16
N LEU A 305 17.17 -10.53 9.49
CA LEU A 305 18.48 -10.16 8.95
C LEU A 305 19.55 -9.94 10.02
N SER A 306 19.19 -9.89 11.32
CA SER A 306 20.19 -9.86 12.39
C SER A 306 21.11 -11.09 12.35
N GLU A 307 20.58 -12.25 11.96
CA GLU A 307 21.36 -13.49 11.83
C GLU A 307 22.40 -13.38 10.71
N VAL A 308 21.98 -12.84 9.56
CA VAL A 308 22.87 -12.52 8.43
C VAL A 308 23.96 -11.54 8.86
N LEU A 309 23.59 -10.48 9.59
CA LEU A 309 24.54 -9.49 10.08
C LEU A 309 25.62 -10.12 10.98
N GLU A 310 25.26 -11.06 11.85
CA GLU A 310 26.23 -11.77 12.68
C GLU A 310 27.13 -12.70 11.85
N GLN A 311 26.58 -13.44 10.88
CA GLN A 311 27.38 -14.28 9.97
C GLN A 311 28.41 -13.44 9.18
N LEU A 312 28.00 -12.28 8.66
CA LEU A 312 28.89 -11.37 7.94
C LEU A 312 30.02 -10.81 8.82
N LYS A 313 29.80 -10.66 10.14
CA LYS A 313 30.83 -10.22 11.10
C LYS A 313 31.82 -11.34 11.44
N HIS A 314 31.35 -12.56 11.61
CA HIS A 314 32.21 -13.70 11.95
C HIS A 314 33.25 -13.97 10.87
N ASP A 315 32.85 -13.97 9.60
CA ASP A 315 33.77 -14.23 8.48
C ASP A 315 34.81 -13.11 8.24
N LYS A 316 34.58 -11.90 8.79
CA LYS A 316 35.57 -10.81 8.77
C LYS A 316 36.67 -10.98 9.82
N ASN A 317 36.44 -11.80 10.85
CA ASN A 317 37.40 -12.05 11.93
C ASN A 317 38.23 -13.32 11.69
N GLU A 318 37.90 -14.12 10.67
CA GLU A 318 38.60 -15.37 10.33
C GLU A 318 39.53 -15.25 9.11
N ASN A 319 39.60 -14.07 8.47
CA ASN A 319 40.52 -13.74 7.37
C ASN A 319 41.54 -12.65 7.79
#